data_AF-A0A1Y2FYE5-F1
#
_entry.id   AF-A0A1Y2FYE5-F1
#
_cell.length_a   1.000
_cell.length_b   1.000
_cell.length_c   1.000
_cell.angle_alpha   90.00
_cell.angle_beta   90.00
_cell.angle_gamma   90.00
#
_symmetry.space_group_name_H-M   'P 1'
#
loop_
_entity.id
_entity.type
_entity.pdbx_description
1 polymer ?
#
loop_
_entity_poly.entity_id
_entity_poly.type
_entity_poly.pdbx_seq_one_letter_code
_entity_poly.pdbx_strand_id
1 'polypeptide(L)'
;MTSCSASGYPPLLRLPQDIWLQILLEYELGYFDLLRLSGVNRAFNDLLQSPSLSSLLFRSALPSSPLPPNIRINLHPILSLSSLAITSSSNAKLYSFDEINPCDSTTHYPSQLSARLEKATSPPTSRLQLRGVGPRPSILESPEPGRPVSVEDVIQACAELFSSSFTAEELYDNDDLSDEGDAEELQATGKSYLEALEWGRDAVFWEGWREPLWVDEEGEVVLKALPLGS
;
A
#
# COMPACT_ATOMS: atom_id res chain seq x y z
N MET A 1 16.76 36.96 -39.91
CA MET A 1 16.21 36.96 -38.54
C MET A 1 14.80 36.41 -38.61
N THR A 2 14.66 35.09 -38.52
CA THR A 2 13.37 34.39 -38.56
C THR A 2 12.86 34.26 -37.13
N SER A 3 11.80 35.00 -36.79
CA SER A 3 11.10 34.88 -35.52
C SER A 3 10.27 33.59 -35.53
N CYS A 4 10.72 32.57 -34.82
CA CYS A 4 9.90 31.39 -34.50
C CYS A 4 8.88 31.79 -33.42
N SER A 5 7.76 32.37 -33.83
CA SER A 5 6.64 32.75 -32.95
C SER A 5 5.44 31.85 -33.22
N ALA A 6 5.52 30.59 -32.81
CA ALA A 6 4.35 29.73 -32.68
C ALA A 6 4.65 28.57 -31.72
N SER A 7 4.90 28.87 -30.44
CA SER A 7 4.77 27.85 -29.38
C SER A 7 3.28 27.61 -29.11
N GLY A 8 2.58 27.10 -30.11
CA GLY A 8 1.21 26.65 -29.94
C GLY A 8 1.25 25.33 -29.20
N TYR A 9 0.84 25.30 -27.94
CA TYR A 9 0.53 24.04 -27.26
C TYR A 9 -0.37 23.19 -28.17
N PRO A 10 -0.14 21.86 -28.25
CA PRO A 10 -0.96 20.97 -29.06
C PRO A 10 -2.45 21.21 -28.75
N PRO A 11 -3.34 21.19 -29.75
CA PRO A 11 -4.76 21.55 -29.60
C PRO A 11 -5.45 20.82 -28.45
N LEU A 12 -5.02 19.59 -28.15
CA LEU A 12 -5.52 18.77 -27.05
C LEU A 12 -5.37 19.45 -25.67
N LEU A 13 -4.29 20.20 -25.43
CA LEU A 13 -4.03 20.88 -24.15
C LEU A 13 -4.91 22.12 -23.94
N ARG A 14 -5.80 22.45 -24.87
CA ARG A 14 -6.72 23.59 -24.77
C ARG A 14 -8.08 23.22 -24.21
N LEU A 15 -8.32 21.96 -23.86
CA LEU A 15 -9.57 21.56 -23.24
C LEU A 15 -9.70 22.22 -21.86
N PRO A 16 -10.91 22.65 -21.46
CA PRO A 16 -11.19 23.12 -20.10
C PRO A 16 -10.82 22.07 -19.06
N GLN A 17 -10.46 22.53 -17.86
CA GLN A 17 -10.06 21.67 -16.74
C GLN A 17 -11.13 20.62 -16.41
N ASP A 18 -12.41 21.01 -16.42
CA ASP A 18 -13.52 20.12 -16.09
C ASP A 18 -13.66 18.95 -17.09
N ILE A 19 -13.39 19.21 -18.38
CA ILE A 19 -13.41 18.17 -19.42
C ILE A 19 -12.26 17.20 -19.21
N TRP A 20 -11.07 17.71 -18.87
CA TRP A 20 -9.94 16.85 -18.52
C TRP A 20 -10.23 16.00 -17.29
N LEU A 21 -10.79 16.56 -16.23
CA LEU A 21 -11.16 15.79 -15.04
C LEU A 21 -12.19 14.71 -15.37
N GLN A 22 -13.19 15.03 -16.19
CA GLN A 22 -14.17 14.05 -16.66
C GLN A 22 -13.49 12.90 -17.39
N ILE A 23 -12.58 13.21 -18.34
CA ILE A 23 -11.80 12.18 -19.06
C ILE A 23 -11.00 11.33 -18.07
N LEU A 24 -10.22 11.94 -17.18
CA LEU A 24 -9.38 11.17 -16.25
C LEU A 24 -10.20 10.23 -15.35
N LEU A 25 -11.39 10.66 -14.93
CA LEU A 25 -12.29 9.87 -14.09
C LEU A 25 -13.05 8.80 -14.89
N GLU A 26 -13.45 9.10 -16.13
CA GLU A 26 -14.20 8.18 -17.01
C GLU A 26 -13.33 7.02 -17.50
N TYR A 27 -12.03 7.25 -17.70
CA TYR A 27 -11.08 6.19 -18.08
C TYR A 27 -10.55 5.39 -16.89
N GLU A 28 -11.07 5.62 -15.67
CA GLU A 28 -10.70 4.89 -14.44
C GLU A 28 -9.17 4.83 -14.22
N LEU A 29 -8.47 5.92 -14.52
CA LEU A 29 -7.00 5.94 -14.42
C LEU A 29 -6.56 5.67 -12.98
N GLY A 30 -5.67 4.69 -12.83
CA GLY A 30 -5.11 4.32 -11.54
C GLY A 30 -4.08 5.32 -11.03
N TYR A 31 -3.67 5.13 -9.78
CA TYR A 31 -2.64 5.95 -9.12
C TYR A 31 -1.37 6.14 -9.97
N PHE A 32 -0.82 5.04 -10.52
CA PHE A 32 0.42 5.11 -11.31
C PHE A 32 0.24 5.84 -12.64
N ASP A 33 -0.92 5.74 -13.28
CA ASP A 33 -1.21 6.45 -14.51
C ASP A 33 -1.33 7.96 -14.26
N LEU A 34 -2.01 8.34 -13.18
CA LEU A 34 -2.11 9.72 -12.74
C LEU A 34 -0.72 10.29 -12.37
N LEU A 35 0.12 9.51 -11.70
CA LEU A 35 1.50 9.94 -11.38
C LEU A 35 2.37 10.08 -12.63
N ARG A 36 2.23 9.20 -13.63
CA ARG A 36 2.91 9.36 -14.93
C ARG A 36 2.46 10.64 -15.63
N LEU A 37 1.17 10.94 -15.60
CA LEU A 37 0.61 12.16 -16.17
C LEU A 37 1.16 13.43 -15.51
N SER A 38 1.43 13.41 -14.20
CA SER A 38 2.02 14.57 -13.50
C SER A 38 3.40 14.95 -14.04
N GLY A 39 4.14 13.98 -14.58
CA GLY A 39 5.45 14.18 -15.18
C GLY A 39 5.43 14.72 -16.62
N VAL A 40 4.28 14.71 -17.30
CA VAL A 40 4.19 15.07 -18.72
C VAL A 40 4.33 16.57 -18.94
N ASN A 41 3.55 17.38 -18.21
CA ASN A 41 3.65 18.84 -18.26
C ASN A 41 3.05 19.49 -17.00
N ARG A 42 3.34 20.79 -16.83
CA ARG A 42 2.86 21.58 -15.71
C ARG A 42 1.32 21.66 -15.63
N ALA A 43 0.62 21.73 -16.77
CA ALA A 43 -0.84 21.83 -16.78
C ALA A 43 -1.52 20.56 -16.23
N PHE A 44 -0.99 19.38 -16.55
CA PHE A 44 -1.45 18.13 -15.93
C PHE A 44 -1.08 18.08 -14.45
N ASN A 45 0.12 18.50 -14.07
CA ASN A 45 0.48 18.56 -12.65
C ASN A 45 -0.47 19.48 -11.84
N ASP A 46 -0.87 20.62 -12.41
CA ASP A 46 -1.82 21.56 -11.81
C ASP A 46 -3.23 20.94 -11.77
N LEU A 47 -3.66 20.25 -12.82
CA LEU A 47 -4.93 19.50 -12.89
C LEU A 47 -5.02 18.44 -11.79
N LEU A 48 -3.93 17.71 -11.52
CA LEU A 48 -3.85 16.68 -10.49
C LEU A 48 -3.87 17.24 -9.05
N GLN A 49 -3.83 18.57 -8.88
CA GLN A 49 -4.11 19.19 -7.58
C GLN A 49 -5.62 19.31 -7.30
N SER A 50 -6.49 18.89 -8.24
CA SER A 50 -7.93 18.93 -8.05
C SER A 50 -8.36 18.07 -6.85
N PRO A 51 -9.26 18.59 -5.98
CA PRO A 51 -9.86 17.82 -4.88
C PRO A 51 -10.54 16.52 -5.34
N SER A 52 -11.08 16.49 -6.57
CA SER A 52 -11.75 15.32 -7.14
C SER A 52 -10.82 14.11 -7.33
N LEU A 53 -9.51 14.33 -7.39
CA LEU A 53 -8.49 13.28 -7.53
C LEU A 53 -7.77 13.00 -6.21
N SER A 54 -8.13 13.70 -5.13
CA SER A 54 -7.42 13.58 -3.85
C SER A 54 -7.53 12.20 -3.22
N SER A 55 -8.64 11.50 -3.43
CA SER A 55 -8.80 10.12 -2.94
C SER A 55 -7.93 9.13 -3.72
N LEU A 56 -7.88 9.25 -5.05
CA LEU A 56 -7.07 8.41 -5.95
C LEU A 56 -5.56 8.64 -5.78
N LEU A 57 -5.18 9.86 -5.42
CA LEU A 57 -3.80 10.27 -5.18
C LEU A 57 -3.41 10.26 -3.69
N PHE A 58 -4.25 9.71 -2.81
CA PHE A 58 -3.94 9.58 -1.37
C PHE A 58 -3.58 10.92 -0.69
N ARG A 59 -4.20 12.01 -1.15
CA ARG A 59 -4.01 13.39 -0.66
C ARG A 59 -5.12 13.90 0.24
N SER A 60 -6.27 13.23 0.30
CA SER A 60 -7.42 13.61 1.14
C SER A 60 -7.02 13.91 2.58
N ALA A 61 -7.55 14.97 3.20
CA ALA A 61 -7.22 15.32 4.58
C ALA A 61 -7.60 14.20 5.58
N LEU A 62 -6.93 14.15 6.73
CA LEU A 62 -7.33 13.25 7.82
C LEU A 62 -8.74 13.66 8.29
N PRO A 63 -9.69 12.72 8.39
CA PRO A 63 -11.01 13.00 8.96
C PRO A 63 -10.89 13.54 10.39
N SER A 64 -11.74 14.51 10.75
CA SER A 64 -11.78 15.05 12.12
C SER A 64 -12.48 14.12 13.12
N SER A 65 -13.20 13.12 12.64
CA SER A 65 -13.86 12.08 13.43
C SER A 65 -13.34 10.70 13.03
N PRO A 66 -13.46 9.69 13.92
CA PRO A 66 -13.21 8.30 13.55
C PRO A 66 -13.97 7.90 12.28
N LEU A 67 -13.38 7.01 11.49
CA LEU A 67 -14.05 6.46 10.31
C LEU A 67 -15.23 5.59 10.79
N PRO A 68 -16.43 5.74 10.20
CA PRO A 68 -17.54 4.87 10.56
C PRO A 68 -17.28 3.43 10.08
N PRO A 69 -17.87 2.44 10.78
CA PRO A 69 -17.71 1.02 10.45
C PRO A 69 -18.24 0.71 9.05
N ASN A 70 -17.71 -0.35 8.44
CA ASN A 70 -18.09 -0.84 7.10
C ASN A 70 -17.83 0.16 5.95
N ILE A 71 -16.98 1.17 6.15
CA ILE A 71 -16.46 1.96 5.03
C ILE A 71 -15.37 1.19 4.30
N ARG A 72 -15.45 1.17 2.97
CA ARG A 72 -14.38 0.64 2.12
C ARG A 72 -13.16 1.54 2.17
N ILE A 73 -12.01 0.92 2.40
CA ILE A 73 -10.70 1.57 2.40
C ILE A 73 -9.95 1.15 1.14
N ASN A 74 -9.37 2.13 0.44
CA ASN A 74 -8.40 1.84 -0.60
C ASN A 74 -7.01 1.86 0.02
N LEU A 75 -6.24 0.80 -0.23
CA LEU A 75 -4.82 0.75 0.14
C LEU A 75 -3.98 1.47 -0.90
N HIS A 76 -2.92 2.13 -0.47
CA HIS A 76 -1.98 2.76 -1.37
C HIS A 76 -1.38 1.71 -2.33
N PRO A 77 -1.42 1.88 -3.67
CA PRO A 77 -1.04 0.83 -4.60
C PRO A 77 0.38 0.28 -4.43
N ILE A 78 1.32 1.08 -3.93
CA ILE A 78 2.66 0.58 -3.54
C ILE A 78 2.59 -0.53 -2.49
N LEU A 79 1.69 -0.41 -1.51
CA LEU A 79 1.47 -1.43 -0.48
C LEU A 79 0.68 -2.63 -1.03
N SER A 80 -0.13 -2.43 -2.08
CA SER A 80 -0.79 -3.53 -2.81
C SER A 80 0.17 -4.32 -3.70
N LEU A 81 1.26 -3.69 -4.17
CA LEU A 81 2.12 -4.22 -5.23
C LEU A 81 3.18 -5.25 -4.81
N SER A 82 3.25 -5.71 -3.57
CA SER A 82 4.48 -6.37 -3.14
C SER A 82 4.33 -7.53 -2.18
N SER A 83 4.79 -8.67 -2.68
CA SER A 83 5.65 -9.52 -1.88
C SER A 83 6.84 -8.71 -1.39
N LEU A 84 6.87 -8.48 -0.10
CA LEU A 84 7.79 -7.55 0.52
C LEU A 84 8.81 -8.36 1.31
N ALA A 85 10.04 -8.42 0.79
CA ALA A 85 11.13 -9.12 1.45
C ALA A 85 11.97 -8.17 2.28
N ILE A 86 11.79 -8.27 3.59
CA ILE A 86 12.48 -7.44 4.58
C ILE A 86 13.61 -8.23 5.18
N THR A 87 14.85 -7.75 4.96
CA THR A 87 16.04 -8.24 5.67
C THR A 87 16.42 -7.33 6.85
N SER A 88 16.09 -6.03 6.77
CA SER A 88 16.19 -5.06 7.87
C SER A 88 15.37 -3.80 7.53
N SER A 89 15.05 -2.95 8.50
CA SER A 89 14.40 -1.64 8.27
C SER A 89 15.15 -0.78 7.23
N SER A 90 16.47 -0.85 7.21
CA SER A 90 17.34 -0.16 6.26
C SER A 90 17.48 -0.86 4.89
N ASN A 91 17.08 -2.13 4.76
CA ASN A 91 17.24 -2.96 3.56
C ASN A 91 15.95 -3.69 3.17
N ALA A 92 14.78 -3.14 3.51
CA ALA A 92 13.53 -3.65 2.98
C ALA A 92 13.57 -3.55 1.45
N LYS A 93 13.23 -4.65 0.78
CA LYS A 93 13.17 -4.75 -0.67
C LYS A 93 11.73 -5.05 -1.05
N LEU A 94 11.14 -4.14 -1.79
CA LEU A 94 9.86 -4.38 -2.44
C LEU A 94 10.14 -5.16 -3.73
N TYR A 95 9.51 -6.33 -3.85
CA TYR A 95 9.53 -7.11 -5.08
C TYR A 95 8.21 -6.87 -5.79
N SER A 96 8.28 -6.32 -7.00
CA SER A 96 7.20 -6.43 -7.96
C SER A 96 7.51 -7.66 -8.80
N PHE A 97 6.70 -8.70 -8.69
CA PHE A 97 6.75 -9.79 -9.66
C PHE A 97 6.01 -9.36 -10.91
N ASP A 98 6.68 -9.41 -12.06
CA ASP A 98 5.99 -9.33 -13.33
C ASP A 98 5.28 -10.67 -13.56
N GLU A 99 3.95 -10.64 -13.68
CA GLU A 99 3.13 -11.83 -14.00
C GLU A 99 3.61 -12.54 -15.28
N ILE A 100 4.20 -11.78 -16.20
CA ILE A 100 4.69 -12.28 -17.48
C ILE A 100 6.11 -12.85 -17.35
N ASN A 101 6.93 -12.30 -16.45
CA ASN A 101 8.32 -12.72 -16.26
C ASN A 101 8.74 -12.72 -14.78
N PRO A 102 8.44 -13.78 -14.03
CA PRO A 102 8.73 -13.87 -12.59
C PRO A 102 10.22 -13.81 -12.25
N CYS A 103 11.10 -13.98 -13.24
CA CYS A 103 12.56 -13.86 -13.07
C CYS A 103 13.05 -12.41 -13.09
N ASP A 104 12.24 -11.44 -13.54
CA ASP A 104 12.62 -10.04 -13.65
C ASP A 104 12.07 -9.25 -12.46
N SER A 105 12.60 -9.53 -11.27
CA SER A 105 12.18 -8.82 -10.07
C SER A 105 12.85 -7.45 -10.03
N THR A 106 12.06 -6.38 -10.16
CA THR A 106 12.58 -5.04 -9.85
C THR A 106 12.62 -4.86 -8.35
N THR A 107 13.81 -4.62 -7.81
CA THR A 107 14.01 -4.32 -6.39
C THR A 107 13.89 -2.82 -6.14
N HIS A 108 12.96 -2.43 -5.28
CA HIS A 108 12.87 -1.04 -4.80
C HIS A 108 13.21 -0.94 -3.32
N TYR A 109 14.01 0.08 -2.96
CA TYR A 109 14.27 0.45 -1.58
C TYR A 109 13.21 1.47 -1.11
N PRO A 110 12.57 1.29 0.05
CA PRO A 110 11.58 2.23 0.58
C PRO A 110 12.07 3.68 0.66
N SER A 111 13.35 3.85 1.00
CA SER A 111 14.03 5.15 1.02
C SER A 111 14.09 5.83 -0.35
N GLN A 112 13.93 5.10 -1.44
CA GLN A 112 13.95 5.64 -2.81
C GLN A 112 12.54 5.84 -3.39
N LEU A 113 11.48 5.39 -2.70
CA LEU A 113 10.12 5.59 -3.15
C LEU A 113 9.73 7.05 -2.97
N SER A 114 9.38 7.71 -4.08
CA SER A 114 8.89 9.10 -4.05
C SER A 114 7.61 9.24 -3.22
N ALA A 115 6.83 8.16 -3.13
CA ALA A 115 5.55 8.12 -2.43
C ALA A 115 5.64 7.59 -0.98
N ARG A 116 6.84 7.42 -0.42
CA ARG A 116 7.00 6.88 0.95
C ARG A 116 6.28 7.70 2.03
N LEU A 117 6.21 9.02 1.83
CA LEU A 117 5.52 9.96 2.73
C LEU A 117 4.03 10.14 2.41
N GLU A 118 3.53 9.46 1.37
CA GLU A 118 2.11 9.49 1.04
C GLU A 118 1.29 8.65 2.02
N LYS A 119 -0.02 8.89 2.06
CA LYS A 119 -0.92 8.26 3.03
C LYS A 119 -1.09 6.79 2.64
N ALA A 120 -1.00 5.89 3.62
CA ALA A 120 -1.13 4.46 3.39
C ALA A 120 -2.53 4.07 2.90
N THR A 121 -3.56 4.84 3.28
CA THR A 121 -4.96 4.53 2.97
C THR A 121 -5.73 5.74 2.47
N SER A 122 -6.85 5.47 1.79
CA SER A 122 -7.82 6.46 1.34
C SER A 122 -9.25 5.93 1.60
N PRO A 123 -10.05 6.55 2.49
CA PRO A 123 -9.70 7.67 3.36
C PRO A 123 -8.49 7.38 4.27
N PRO A 124 -7.70 8.42 4.62
CA PRO A 124 -6.54 8.24 5.48
C PRO A 124 -6.97 8.01 6.94
N THR A 125 -6.15 7.26 7.67
CA THR A 125 -6.32 6.96 9.09
C THR A 125 -5.03 7.23 9.85
N SER A 126 -5.12 7.55 11.15
CA SER A 126 -3.98 7.66 12.06
C SER A 126 -3.62 6.34 12.74
N ARG A 127 -4.41 5.28 12.52
CA ARG A 127 -4.24 3.97 13.15
C ARG A 127 -4.62 2.84 12.20
N LEU A 128 -3.79 1.79 12.17
CA LEU A 128 -4.00 0.57 11.39
C LEU A 128 -3.77 -0.65 12.29
N GLN A 129 -4.55 -1.71 12.08
CA GLN A 129 -4.27 -3.02 12.67
C GLN A 129 -3.65 -3.93 11.61
N LEU A 130 -2.42 -4.39 11.84
CA LEU A 130 -1.73 -5.34 10.99
C LEU A 130 -1.98 -6.76 11.50
N ARG A 131 -2.54 -7.63 10.66
CA ARG A 131 -2.77 -9.05 10.94
C ARG A 131 -2.04 -9.91 9.92
N GLY A 132 -1.48 -11.04 10.33
CA GLY A 132 -0.77 -11.98 9.44
C GLY A 132 0.67 -11.56 9.05
N VAL A 133 1.17 -10.45 9.58
CA VAL A 133 2.55 -9.92 9.39
C VAL A 133 3.49 -10.41 10.52
N GLY A 134 3.06 -11.39 11.30
CA GLY A 134 3.74 -11.87 12.50
C GLY A 134 2.81 -12.77 13.31
N PRO A 135 3.26 -13.26 14.48
CA PRO A 135 2.45 -14.17 15.31
C PRO A 135 1.25 -13.46 15.91
N ARG A 136 1.33 -12.16 16.20
CA ARG A 136 0.25 -11.43 16.89
C ARG A 136 -0.24 -10.25 16.06
N PRO A 137 -1.56 -9.95 16.10
CA PRO A 137 -2.09 -8.69 15.62
C PRO A 137 -1.33 -7.52 16.25
N SER A 138 -0.96 -6.55 15.42
CA SER A 138 -0.17 -5.41 15.87
C SER A 138 -0.86 -4.11 15.49
N ILE A 139 -0.87 -3.16 16.41
CA ILE A 139 -1.45 -1.84 16.19
C ILE A 139 -0.33 -0.91 15.74
N LEU A 140 -0.49 -0.34 14.55
CA LEU A 140 0.35 0.72 14.02
C LEU A 140 -0.36 2.06 14.22
N GLU A 141 0.23 2.92 15.03
CA GLU A 141 -0.20 4.31 15.20
C GLU A 141 0.73 5.25 14.44
N SER A 142 0.20 6.38 13.98
CA SER A 142 1.02 7.42 13.36
C SER A 142 2.08 7.93 14.36
N PRO A 143 3.33 8.17 13.93
CA PRO A 143 4.39 8.64 14.82
C PRO A 143 4.12 10.04 15.40
N GLU A 144 3.22 10.82 14.79
CA GLU A 144 2.89 12.18 15.21
C GLU A 144 1.38 12.35 15.42
N PRO A 145 0.94 12.98 16.52
CA PRO A 145 -0.48 13.25 16.76
C PRO A 145 -1.12 14.05 15.62
N GLY A 146 -2.20 13.53 15.05
CA GLY A 146 -2.93 14.19 13.97
C GLY A 146 -2.34 13.99 12.57
N ARG A 147 -1.26 13.22 12.43
CA ARG A 147 -0.73 12.79 11.13
C ARG A 147 -1.40 11.45 10.72
N PRO A 148 -1.69 11.24 9.43
CA PRO A 148 -2.11 9.93 8.94
C PRO A 148 -0.91 8.96 8.87
N VAL A 149 -1.20 7.67 8.97
CA VAL A 149 -0.22 6.61 8.70
C VAL A 149 0.24 6.72 7.24
N SER A 150 1.55 6.72 7.03
CA SER A 150 2.17 6.80 5.71
C SER A 150 2.61 5.43 5.20
N VAL A 151 2.92 5.35 3.90
CA VAL A 151 3.46 4.14 3.26
C VAL A 151 4.73 3.67 3.97
N GLU A 152 5.63 4.61 4.34
CA GLU A 152 6.85 4.32 5.08
C GLU A 152 6.57 3.72 6.46
N ASP A 153 5.59 4.25 7.18
CA ASP A 153 5.22 3.76 8.52
C ASP A 153 4.75 2.29 8.45
N VAL A 154 3.95 1.93 7.44
CA VAL A 154 3.49 0.54 7.24
C VAL A 154 4.67 -0.39 6.93
N ILE A 155 5.54 0.01 6.00
CA ILE A 155 6.71 -0.81 5.63
C ILE A 155 7.64 -1.01 6.83
N GLN A 156 7.89 0.04 7.60
CA GLN A 156 8.73 0.00 8.80
C GLN A 156 8.12 -0.88 9.89
N ALA A 157 6.81 -0.76 10.13
CA ALA A 157 6.11 -1.60 11.11
C ALA A 157 6.17 -3.08 10.73
N CYS A 158 5.92 -3.41 9.46
CA CYS A 158 6.12 -4.78 8.98
C CYS A 158 7.57 -5.23 9.22
N ALA A 159 8.56 -4.38 8.93
CA ALA A 159 9.97 -4.73 9.13
C ALA A 159 10.31 -5.05 10.57
N GLU A 160 9.82 -4.24 11.50
CA GLU A 160 10.06 -4.40 12.92
C GLU A 160 9.42 -5.67 13.47
N LEU A 161 8.15 -5.91 13.12
CA LEU A 161 7.41 -7.10 13.53
C LEU A 161 8.07 -8.40 13.08
N PHE A 162 8.77 -8.41 11.94
CA PHE A 162 9.51 -9.59 11.52
C PHE A 162 10.92 -9.70 12.11
N SER A 163 11.55 -8.56 12.39
CA SER A 163 12.88 -8.55 13.00
C SER A 163 12.88 -8.93 14.48
N SER A 164 11.73 -8.84 15.16
CA SER A 164 11.60 -9.33 16.53
C SER A 164 11.75 -10.85 16.55
N SER A 165 12.78 -11.33 17.26
CA SER A 165 12.99 -12.75 17.48
C SER A 165 11.79 -13.34 18.23
N PHE A 166 10.95 -14.11 17.54
CA PHE A 166 9.90 -14.87 18.20
C PHE A 166 10.46 -16.19 18.71
N THR A 167 10.11 -16.53 19.93
CA THR A 167 10.31 -17.87 20.45
C THR A 167 9.30 -18.82 19.80
N ALA A 168 9.67 -20.10 19.63
CA ALA A 168 8.74 -21.10 19.13
C ALA A 168 7.47 -21.17 19.98
N GLU A 169 7.59 -20.94 21.29
CA GLU A 169 6.49 -20.92 22.26
C GLU A 169 5.47 -19.81 21.94
N GLU A 170 5.90 -18.61 21.52
CA GLU A 170 5.01 -17.51 21.15
C GLU A 170 4.21 -17.77 19.86
N LEU A 171 4.67 -18.67 19.00
CA LEU A 171 3.95 -19.07 17.78
C LEU A 171 2.79 -20.03 18.09
N TYR A 172 2.89 -20.81 19.16
CA TYR A 172 1.89 -21.82 19.54
C TYR A 172 0.89 -21.35 20.60
N ASP A 173 1.17 -20.25 21.31
CA ASP A 173 0.32 -19.71 22.39
C ASP A 173 -0.83 -18.79 21.91
N ASN A 174 -1.07 -18.67 20.59
CA ASN A 174 -2.19 -17.89 20.07
C ASN A 174 -3.48 -18.72 20.04
N ASP A 175 -4.09 -18.88 21.22
CA ASP A 175 -5.41 -19.47 21.42
C ASP A 175 -6.57 -18.62 20.84
N ASP A 176 -6.30 -17.43 20.30
CA ASP A 176 -7.29 -16.56 19.64
C ASP A 176 -7.63 -16.99 18.20
N LEU A 177 -7.06 -18.09 17.71
CA LEU A 177 -7.48 -18.78 16.48
C LEU A 177 -8.71 -19.69 16.73
N SER A 178 -9.60 -19.27 17.64
CA SER A 178 -10.84 -20.01 17.95
C SER A 178 -11.91 -19.91 16.86
N ASP A 179 -11.69 -19.08 15.84
CA ASP A 179 -12.43 -19.18 14.57
C ASP A 179 -11.81 -20.35 13.78
N GLU A 180 -12.32 -21.56 14.03
CA GLU A 180 -11.85 -22.84 13.47
C GLU A 180 -11.63 -22.80 11.95
N GLY A 181 -12.31 -21.90 11.23
CA GLY A 181 -12.15 -21.72 9.78
C GLY A 181 -10.84 -21.05 9.34
N ASP A 182 -10.30 -20.09 10.11
CA ASP A 182 -9.05 -19.39 9.75
C ASP A 182 -7.81 -20.22 10.13
N ALA A 183 -7.90 -21.04 11.18
CA ALA A 183 -6.83 -21.93 11.62
C ALA A 183 -6.62 -23.12 10.66
N GLU A 184 -7.71 -23.70 10.13
CA GLU A 184 -7.62 -24.75 9.09
C GLU A 184 -7.04 -24.23 7.78
N GLU A 185 -7.35 -22.99 7.37
CA GLU A 185 -6.82 -22.38 6.14
C GLU A 185 -5.29 -22.14 6.23
N LEU A 186 -4.81 -21.71 7.41
CA LEU A 186 -3.38 -21.54 7.70
C LEU A 186 -2.64 -22.88 7.86
N GLN A 187 -3.30 -23.95 8.34
CA GLN A 187 -2.69 -25.28 8.46
C GLN A 187 -2.71 -26.09 7.14
N ALA A 188 -3.73 -25.90 6.29
CA ALA A 188 -3.87 -26.62 5.02
C ALA A 188 -2.85 -26.17 3.95
N THR A 189 -2.37 -24.93 4.05
CA THR A 189 -1.40 -24.32 3.13
C THR A 189 0.06 -24.53 3.56
N GLY A 190 0.34 -25.51 4.45
CA GLY A 190 1.60 -25.82 5.14
C GLY A 190 2.92 -25.94 4.34
N LYS A 191 2.95 -25.46 3.09
CA LYS A 191 4.12 -25.26 2.25
C LYS A 191 4.61 -23.81 2.13
N SER A 192 3.93 -22.80 2.69
CA SER A 192 4.28 -21.42 2.31
C SER A 192 5.19 -20.65 3.27
N TYR A 193 5.14 -20.90 4.59
CA TYR A 193 6.00 -20.21 5.56
C TYR A 193 7.34 -20.90 5.80
N LEU A 194 7.33 -22.24 5.95
CA LEU A 194 8.54 -23.03 6.23
C LEU A 194 9.44 -23.20 5.00
N GLU A 195 8.90 -23.39 3.79
CA GLU A 195 9.72 -23.45 2.57
C GLU A 195 10.31 -22.08 2.19
N ALA A 196 9.62 -20.97 2.49
CA ALA A 196 10.15 -19.61 2.37
C ALA A 196 11.30 -19.33 3.36
N LEU A 197 11.17 -19.82 4.60
CA LEU A 197 12.25 -19.84 5.58
C LEU A 197 13.45 -20.71 5.15
N GLU A 198 13.21 -21.81 4.42
CA GLU A 198 14.26 -22.67 3.84
C GLU A 198 14.98 -22.02 2.65
N TRP A 199 14.32 -21.13 1.89
CA TRP A 199 14.92 -20.45 0.73
C TRP A 199 15.79 -19.23 1.10
N GLY A 200 15.71 -18.71 2.32
CA GLY A 200 16.61 -17.66 2.80
C GLY A 200 16.12 -17.02 4.10
N ARG A 201 16.82 -17.30 5.20
CA ARG A 201 16.43 -17.04 6.61
C ARG A 201 16.17 -15.59 7.04
N ASP A 202 16.26 -14.62 6.14
CA ASP A 202 16.13 -13.20 6.47
C ASP A 202 15.07 -12.51 5.61
N ALA A 203 14.13 -13.25 5.01
CA ALA A 203 13.14 -12.68 4.11
C ALA A 203 11.73 -13.10 4.49
N VAL A 204 10.87 -12.10 4.59
CA VAL A 204 9.43 -12.25 4.66
C VAL A 204 8.90 -12.31 3.25
N PHE A 205 7.90 -13.13 2.99
CA PHE A 205 7.08 -12.89 1.82
C PHE A 205 5.61 -13.04 2.20
N TRP A 206 4.77 -12.17 1.66
CA TRP A 206 3.31 -12.25 1.74
C TRP A 206 2.76 -11.84 0.38
N GLU A 207 1.62 -12.38 -0.06
CA GLU A 207 1.09 -12.16 -1.42
C GLU A 207 0.18 -10.92 -1.50
N GLY A 208 0.60 -9.85 -0.83
CA GLY A 208 -0.22 -8.66 -0.63
C GLY A 208 -1.23 -8.80 0.52
N TRP A 209 -2.30 -8.01 0.44
CA TRP A 209 -3.28 -7.86 1.51
C TRP A 209 -4.62 -8.41 1.07
N ARG A 210 -5.36 -9.03 2.00
CA ARG A 210 -6.71 -9.54 1.76
C ARG A 210 -7.62 -8.34 1.43
N GLU A 211 -8.16 -8.33 0.23
CA GLU A 211 -9.15 -7.35 -0.22
C GLU A 211 -10.58 -7.96 -0.21
N PRO A 212 -11.64 -7.12 -0.12
CA PRO A 212 -11.62 -5.68 0.10
C PRO A 212 -11.30 -5.33 1.56
N LEU A 213 -10.67 -4.17 1.76
CA LEU A 213 -10.37 -3.62 3.09
C LEU A 213 -11.54 -2.78 3.59
N TRP A 214 -11.90 -2.99 4.85
CA TRP A 214 -13.01 -2.30 5.51
C TRP A 214 -12.57 -1.78 6.88
N VAL A 215 -13.31 -0.77 7.34
CA VAL A 215 -13.30 -0.37 8.75
C VAL A 215 -14.13 -1.39 9.54
N ASP A 216 -13.58 -1.97 10.60
CA ASP A 216 -14.27 -2.92 11.47
C ASP A 216 -15.36 -2.24 12.34
N GLU A 217 -16.04 -3.02 13.18
CA GLU A 217 -17.12 -2.52 14.04
C GLU A 217 -16.60 -1.52 15.09
N GLU A 218 -15.33 -1.62 15.46
CA GLU A 218 -14.61 -0.76 16.39
C GLU A 218 -14.13 0.56 15.75
N GLY A 219 -14.24 0.70 14.42
CA GLY A 219 -13.79 1.90 13.71
C GLY A 219 -12.32 1.85 13.27
N GLU A 220 -11.68 0.68 13.34
CA GLU A 220 -10.29 0.46 13.00
C GLU A 220 -10.14 -0.09 11.57
N VAL A 221 -9.06 0.29 10.90
CA VAL A 221 -8.74 -0.23 9.57
C VAL A 221 -7.82 -1.44 9.74
N VAL A 222 -8.31 -2.61 9.32
CA VAL A 222 -7.59 -3.88 9.46
C VAL A 222 -6.93 -4.26 8.13
N LEU A 223 -5.61 -4.39 8.13
CA LEU A 223 -4.83 -4.94 7.03
C LEU A 223 -4.45 -6.39 7.36
N LYS A 224 -5.08 -7.37 6.69
CA LYS A 224 -4.78 -8.80 6.84
C LYS A 224 -3.86 -9.25 5.70
N ALA A 225 -2.61 -9.60 6.00
CA ALA A 225 -1.68 -10.11 5.00
C ALA A 225 -2.14 -11.49 4.49
N LEU A 226 -1.93 -11.74 3.20
CA LEU A 226 -2.15 -13.04 2.59
C LEU A 226 -0.89 -13.89 2.75
N PRO A 227 -1.00 -15.12 3.31
CA PRO A 227 0.14 -16.03 3.35
C PRO A 227 0.59 -16.33 1.91
N LEU A 228 1.86 -16.69 1.73
CA LEU A 228 2.33 -17.13 0.41
C LEU A 228 1.50 -18.33 -0.09
N GLY A 229 1.38 -18.49 -1.40
CA GLY A 229 0.66 -19.58 -2.04
C GLY A 229 -0.85 -19.62 -1.76
N SER A 230 -1.47 -18.47 -1.47
CA SER A 230 -2.91 -18.34 -1.23
C SER A 230 -3.73 -18.04 -2.48
#